data_AF-A0A8S4AYW5-F1
#
_entry.id   AF-A0A8S4AYW5-F1
#
_cell.length_a   1.000
_cell.length_b   1.000
_cell.length_c   1.000
_cell.angle_alpha   90.00
_cell.angle_beta   90.00
_cell.angle_gamma   90.00
#
_symmetry.space_group_name_H-M   'P 1'
#
loop_
_entity.id
_entity.type
_entity.pdbx_description
1 polymer ?
#
loop_
_entity_poly.entity_id
_entity_poly.type
_entity_poly.pdbx_seq_one_letter_code
_entity_poly.pdbx_strand_id
1 'polypeptide(L)'
;MNGIRREYGYPVLKDGNNNVVDLTFLEKRKGENISDPYLVQSYLDKYYGYVQVFTDASKNSNNSNGVSFIIPEFRVKKCKRITDGVSVYTGEMVGIILALGWIEEVRPLRSI
;
A
#
# COMPACT_ATOMS: atom_id res chain seq x y z
N MET A 1 -16.09 26.76 -15.75
CA MET A 1 -14.82 26.35 -16.39
C MET A 1 -13.78 26.26 -15.30
N ASN A 2 -13.49 25.06 -14.77
CA ASN A 2 -12.51 24.88 -13.70
C ASN A 2 -11.18 24.44 -14.31
N GLY A 3 -10.17 25.28 -14.14
CA GLY A 3 -8.85 25.13 -14.76
C GLY A 3 -8.04 24.00 -14.14
N ILE A 4 -7.44 23.19 -15.00
CA ILE A 4 -6.43 22.18 -14.65
C ILE A 4 -5.12 22.93 -14.41
N ARG A 5 -4.71 23.09 -13.14
CA ARG A 5 -3.39 23.64 -12.81
C ARG A 5 -2.34 22.53 -12.96
N ARG A 6 -1.46 22.68 -13.95
CA ARG A 6 -0.26 21.85 -14.14
C ARG A 6 0.88 22.48 -13.36
N GLU A 7 1.23 21.91 -12.22
CA GLU A 7 2.55 22.09 -11.61
C GLU A 7 3.22 20.73 -11.57
N TYR A 8 4.37 20.62 -12.24
CA TYR A 8 5.24 19.45 -12.33
C TYR A 8 4.56 18.13 -12.73
N GLY A 9 4.31 17.91 -14.03
CA GLY A 9 4.37 16.59 -14.70
C GLY A 9 3.64 15.36 -14.15
N TYR A 10 2.92 15.44 -13.03
CA TYR A 10 2.32 14.30 -12.34
C TYR A 10 0.87 14.64 -12.00
N PRO A 11 -0.07 13.68 -12.14
CA PRO A 11 -1.44 13.90 -11.73
C PRO A 11 -1.50 14.05 -10.19
N VAL A 12 -1.66 15.29 -9.74
CA VAL A 12 -1.94 15.59 -8.34
C VAL A 12 -3.41 15.30 -8.08
N LEU A 13 -3.70 14.12 -7.54
CA LEU A 13 -5.01 13.81 -6.96
C LEU A 13 -5.04 14.29 -5.51
N LYS A 14 -5.18 15.61 -5.32
CA LYS A 14 -5.60 16.19 -4.04
C LYS A 14 -7.08 16.52 -4.14
N ASP A 15 -7.91 15.61 -3.65
CA ASP A 15 -9.22 15.96 -3.15
C ASP A 15 -9.20 15.77 -1.62
N GLY A 16 -9.75 16.74 -0.89
CA GLY A 16 -9.48 16.97 0.53
C GLY A 16 -9.57 15.72 1.41
N ASN A 17 -8.56 15.49 2.25
CA ASN A 17 -8.47 14.50 3.33
C ASN A 17 -8.76 13.02 2.97
N ASN A 18 -8.89 12.67 1.69
CA ASN A 18 -9.19 11.31 1.27
C ASN A 18 -7.93 10.61 0.74
N ASN A 19 -7.63 9.44 1.29
CA ASN A 19 -6.62 8.54 0.75
C ASN A 19 -7.08 8.05 -0.64
N VAL A 20 -6.43 8.55 -1.69
CA VAL A 20 -6.72 8.14 -3.08
C VAL A 20 -5.97 6.85 -3.39
N VAL A 21 -6.70 5.80 -3.73
CA VAL A 21 -6.14 4.51 -4.16
C VAL A 21 -6.08 4.49 -5.68
N ASP A 22 -4.87 4.40 -6.25
CA ASP A 22 -4.70 4.16 -7.69
C ASP A 22 -4.98 2.69 -8.02
N LEU A 23 -6.13 2.43 -8.66
CA LEU A 23 -6.55 1.09 -9.09
C LEU A 23 -6.20 0.78 -10.56
N THR A 24 -5.52 1.69 -11.26
CA THR A 24 -5.24 1.55 -12.71
C THR A 24 -4.48 0.25 -13.04
N PHE A 25 -3.68 -0.26 -12.10
CA PHE A 25 -2.97 -1.53 -12.28
C PHE A 25 -3.90 -2.76 -12.24
N LEU A 26 -4.91 -2.76 -11.37
CA LEU A 26 -5.88 -3.85 -11.26
C LEU A 26 -6.68 -4.00 -12.57
N GLU A 27 -6.99 -2.88 -13.21
CA GLU A 27 -7.72 -2.84 -14.48
C GLU A 27 -6.88 -3.39 -15.63
N LYS A 28 -5.59 -3.03 -15.71
CA LYS A 28 -4.66 -3.52 -16.74
C LYS A 28 -4.42 -5.02 -16.66
N ARG A 29 -4.39 -5.59 -15.45
CA ARG A 29 -4.16 -7.02 -15.23
C ARG A 29 -5.25 -7.93 -15.80
N LYS A 30 -6.46 -7.40 -16.07
CA LYS A 30 -7.57 -8.19 -16.63
C LYS A 30 -7.35 -8.62 -18.09
N GLY A 31 -6.35 -8.07 -18.80
CA GLY A 31 -6.09 -8.36 -20.21
C GLY A 31 -4.72 -8.95 -20.54
N GLU A 32 -3.76 -8.96 -19.61
CA GLU A 32 -2.37 -9.35 -19.88
C GLU A 32 -1.82 -10.33 -18.82
N ASN A 33 -1.10 -11.36 -19.26
CA ASN A 33 -0.30 -12.22 -18.38
C ASN A 33 0.94 -11.45 -17.91
N ILE A 34 0.77 -10.57 -16.93
CA ILE A 34 1.86 -9.81 -16.31
C ILE A 34 2.58 -10.73 -15.32
N SER A 35 3.38 -11.63 -15.86
CA SER A 35 4.39 -12.42 -15.13
C SER A 35 5.82 -11.96 -15.46
N ASP A 36 5.99 -10.92 -16.29
CA ASP A 36 7.29 -10.34 -16.61
C ASP A 36 7.83 -9.49 -15.44
N PRO A 37 8.92 -9.92 -14.77
CA PRO A 37 9.53 -9.18 -13.66
C PRO A 37 10.02 -7.79 -14.06
N TYR A 38 10.47 -7.60 -15.31
CA TYR A 38 10.95 -6.31 -15.80
C TYR A 38 9.82 -5.28 -15.90
N LEU A 39 8.65 -5.73 -16.36
CA LEU A 39 7.46 -4.90 -16.42
C LEU A 39 7.05 -4.46 -15.01
N VAL A 40 6.99 -5.38 -14.05
CA VAL A 40 6.66 -5.08 -12.65
C VAL A 40 7.64 -4.06 -12.05
N GLN A 41 8.95 -4.26 -12.23
CA GLN A 41 9.95 -3.34 -11.71
C GLN A 41 9.82 -1.94 -12.32
N SER A 42 9.64 -1.84 -13.65
CA SER A 42 9.46 -0.55 -14.32
C SER A 42 8.24 0.25 -13.83
N TYR A 43 7.21 -0.43 -13.32
CA TYR A 43 6.06 0.20 -12.70
C TYR A 43 6.37 0.67 -11.27
N LEU A 44 7.07 -0.16 -10.48
CA LEU A 44 7.48 0.20 -9.12
C LEU A 44 8.43 1.40 -9.10
N ASP A 45 9.28 1.54 -10.12
CA ASP A 45 10.22 2.66 -10.25
C ASP A 45 9.52 4.02 -10.33
N LYS A 46 8.28 4.07 -10.86
CA LYS A 46 7.46 5.31 -10.86
C LYS A 46 7.11 5.79 -9.45
N TYR A 47 7.15 4.87 -8.49
CA TYR A 47 6.87 5.11 -7.09
C TYR A 47 8.13 5.10 -6.22
N TYR A 48 9.33 5.18 -6.82
CA TYR A 48 10.59 5.24 -6.08
C TYR A 48 10.61 6.37 -5.04
N GLY A 49 10.01 7.51 -5.38
CA GLY A 49 9.82 8.63 -4.46
C GLY A 49 8.67 8.45 -3.46
N TYR A 50 8.14 7.25 -3.20
CA TYR A 50 7.07 6.96 -2.23
C TYR A 50 7.57 5.95 -1.17
N VAL A 51 7.05 6.06 0.07
CA VAL A 51 7.46 5.15 1.15
C VAL A 51 6.91 3.77 0.81
N GLN A 52 7.81 2.80 0.66
CA GLN A 52 7.41 1.44 0.33
C GLN A 52 7.04 0.67 1.59
N VAL A 53 5.78 0.25 1.66
CA VAL A 53 5.23 -0.57 2.74
C VAL A 53 4.82 -1.91 2.14
N PHE A 54 5.21 -2.99 2.79
CA PHE A 54 4.75 -4.33 2.45
C PHE A 54 3.89 -4.85 3.58
N THR A 55 2.66 -5.22 3.27
CA THR A 55 1.68 -5.77 4.22
C THR A 55 1.44 -7.23 3.90
N ASP A 56 1.12 -8.02 4.93
CA ASP A 56 0.75 -9.42 4.77
C ASP A 56 -0.22 -9.82 5.87
N ALA A 57 -1.16 -10.72 5.56
CA ALA A 57 -2.03 -11.34 6.52
C ALA A 57 -2.09 -12.86 6.35
N SER A 58 -2.18 -13.55 7.48
CA SER A 58 -2.24 -15.00 7.51
C SER A 58 -3.39 -15.48 8.40
N LYS A 59 -3.96 -16.62 8.03
CA LYS A 59 -4.93 -17.36 8.83
C LYS A 59 -4.47 -18.80 8.94
N ASN A 60 -4.43 -19.33 10.15
CA ASN A 60 -4.14 -20.75 10.35
C ASN A 60 -5.42 -21.60 10.39
N SER A 61 -5.27 -22.93 10.48
CA SER A 61 -6.37 -23.90 10.56
C SER A 61 -7.28 -23.73 11.78
N ASN A 62 -6.78 -23.15 12.86
CA ASN A 62 -7.52 -22.85 14.10
C ASN A 62 -8.24 -21.48 14.04
N ASN A 63 -8.60 -21.00 12.85
CA ASN A 63 -9.30 -19.73 12.61
C ASN A 63 -8.61 -18.49 13.19
N SER A 64 -7.32 -18.61 13.40
CA SER A 64 -6.50 -17.66 14.11
C SER A 64 -5.78 -16.76 13.10
N ASN A 65 -5.96 -15.44 13.20
CA ASN A 65 -5.49 -14.48 12.18
C ASN A 65 -4.34 -13.60 12.68
N GLY A 66 -3.28 -13.46 11.87
CA GLY A 66 -2.17 -12.55 12.10
C GLY A 66 -2.03 -11.56 10.96
N VAL A 67 -1.64 -10.33 11.27
CA VAL A 67 -1.33 -9.29 10.29
C VAL A 67 0.05 -8.74 10.55
N SER A 68 0.76 -8.34 9.50
CA SER A 68 2.06 -7.71 9.62
C SER A 68 2.27 -6.66 8.55
N PHE A 69 3.17 -5.71 8.85
CA PHE A 69 3.72 -4.83 7.84
C PHE A 69 5.19 -4.57 8.10
N ILE A 70 5.91 -4.29 7.01
CA ILE A 70 7.31 -3.88 7.03
C ILE A 70 7.50 -2.61 6.21
N ILE A 71 8.36 -1.73 6.71
CA ILE A 71 8.83 -0.54 5.99
C ILE A 71 10.35 -0.59 5.98
N PRO A 72 10.97 -1.15 4.93
CA PRO A 72 12.39 -1.45 4.91
C PRO A 72 13.28 -0.22 5.13
N GLU A 73 12.92 0.91 4.52
CA GLU A 73 13.63 2.20 4.61
C GLU A 73 13.86 2.62 6.07
N PHE A 74 12.85 2.41 6.93
CA PHE A 74 12.90 2.77 8.36
C PHE A 74 13.21 1.60 9.28
N ARG A 75 13.53 0.41 8.74
CA ARG A 75 13.74 -0.84 9.49
C ARG A 75 12.58 -1.19 10.42
N VAL A 76 11.36 -0.80 10.04
CA VAL A 76 10.15 -1.07 10.83
C VAL A 76 9.61 -2.43 10.44
N LYS A 77 9.33 -3.24 11.46
CA LYS A 77 8.58 -4.50 11.33
C LYS A 77 7.57 -4.56 12.46
N LYS A 78 6.29 -4.70 12.12
CA LYS A 78 5.21 -4.82 13.10
C LYS A 78 4.37 -6.05 12.75
N CYS A 79 4.03 -6.82 13.77
CA CYS A 79 3.08 -7.92 13.67
C CYS A 79 2.05 -7.78 14.77
N LYS A 80 0.80 -8.15 14.46
CA LYS A 80 -0.31 -8.05 15.40
C LYS A 80 -1.24 -9.23 15.23
N ARG A 81 -1.73 -9.75 16.35
CA ARG A 81 -2.85 -10.67 16.38
C ARG A 81 -4.15 -9.90 16.23
N ILE A 82 -5.02 -10.35 15.33
CA ILE A 82 -6.37 -9.79 15.19
C ILE A 82 -7.43 -10.80 15.64
N THR A 83 -8.69 -10.35 15.62
CA THR A 83 -9.84 -11.16 16.02
C THR A 83 -9.89 -12.50 15.27
N ASP A 84 -10.18 -13.56 16.00
CA ASP A 84 -10.33 -14.89 15.43
C ASP A 84 -11.62 -15.00 14.60
N GLY A 85 -11.65 -15.96 13.68
CA GLY A 85 -12.82 -16.23 12.84
C GLY A 85 -13.01 -15.26 11.67
N VAL A 86 -12.28 -14.14 11.60
CA VAL A 86 -12.34 -13.25 10.41
C VAL A 86 -11.68 -13.89 9.19
N SER A 87 -11.96 -13.34 8.01
CA SER A 87 -11.36 -13.80 6.76
C SER A 87 -9.92 -13.28 6.61
N VAL A 88 -9.10 -13.98 5.82
CA VAL A 88 -7.76 -13.50 5.44
C VAL A 88 -7.86 -12.13 4.76
N TYR A 89 -8.89 -11.94 3.92
CA TYR A 89 -9.16 -10.66 3.26
C TYR A 89 -9.34 -9.51 4.26
N THR A 90 -10.09 -9.73 5.36
CA THR A 90 -10.17 -8.75 6.45
C THR A 90 -8.79 -8.49 7.05
N GLY A 91 -7.99 -9.53 7.23
CA GLY A 91 -6.60 -9.40 7.68
C GLY A 91 -5.75 -8.51 6.78
N GLU A 92 -5.81 -8.71 5.45
CA GLU A 92 -5.08 -7.89 4.48
C GLU A 92 -5.45 -6.41 4.59
N MET A 93 -6.76 -6.12 4.65
CA MET A 93 -7.25 -4.74 4.80
C MET A 93 -6.78 -4.13 6.13
N VAL A 94 -6.78 -4.90 7.22
CA VAL A 94 -6.27 -4.43 8.52
C VAL A 94 -4.76 -4.20 8.48
N GLY A 95 -4.00 -5.03 7.75
CA GLY A 95 -2.57 -4.82 7.52
C GLY A 95 -2.28 -3.45 6.90
N ILE A 96 -3.04 -3.07 5.87
CA ILE A 96 -2.97 -1.76 5.23
C ILE A 96 -3.31 -0.63 6.22
N ILE A 97 -4.41 -0.76 6.95
CA ILE A 97 -4.84 0.25 7.94
C ILE A 97 -3.77 0.47 9.02
N LEU A 98 -3.18 -0.60 9.55
CA LEU A 98 -2.14 -0.51 10.58
C LEU A 98 -0.88 0.16 10.06
N ALA A 99 -0.49 -0.12 8.82
CA ALA A 99 0.67 0.53 8.21
C ALA A 99 0.44 2.02 7.99
N LEU A 100 -0.73 2.40 7.44
CA LEU A 100 -1.10 3.80 7.24
C LEU A 100 -1.20 4.56 8.57
N GLY A 101 -1.81 3.95 9.59
CA GLY A 101 -1.87 4.55 10.93
C GLY A 101 -0.50 4.81 11.53
N TRP A 102 0.46 3.89 11.33
CA TRP A 102 1.84 4.11 11.76
C TRP A 102 2.50 5.29 11.02
N ILE A 103 2.28 5.42 9.70
CA ILE A 103 2.80 6.54 8.91
C ILE A 103 2.21 7.88 9.38
N GLU A 104 0.90 7.92 9.64
CA GLU A 104 0.21 9.13 10.11
C GLU A 104 0.68 9.57 11.51
N GLU A 105 0.94 8.59 12.39
CA GLU A 105 1.41 8.82 13.76
C GLU A 105 2.88 9.28 13.78
N VAL A 106 3.76 8.59 13.05
CA VAL A 106 5.21 8.84 13.11
C VAL A 106 5.64 9.97 12.20
N ARG A 107 4.93 10.20 11.08
CA ARG A 107 5.29 11.19 10.04
C ARG A 107 6.79 11.18 9.71
N PRO A 108 7.35 10.02 9.32
CA PRO A 108 8.79 9.88 9.16
C PRO A 108 9.31 10.87 8.12
N LEU A 109 10.28 11.70 8.52
CA LEU A 109 10.99 12.58 7.61
C LEU A 109 11.88 11.72 6.72
N ARG A 110 11.86 12.00 5.42
CA ARG A 110 12.88 11.45 4.52
C ARG A 110 14.18 12.20 4.69
N SER A 111 15.27 11.48 4.92
CA SER A 111 16.58 12.03 4.60
C SER A 111 16.70 12.03 3.07
N ILE A 112 16.84 13.24 2.50
CA ILE A 112 17.17 13.47 1.09
C ILE A 112 18.59 12.98 0.83
#